data_AF-A0A1S3QMM7-F1
#
_entry.id   AF-A0A1S3QMM7-F1
#
_cell.length_a   1.000
_cell.length_b   1.000
_cell.length_c   1.000
_cell.angle_alpha   90.00
_cell.angle_beta   90.00
_cell.angle_gamma   90.00
#
_symmetry.space_group_name_H-M   'P 1'
#
loop_
_entity.id
_entity.type
_entity.pdbx_description
1 polymer ?
#
loop_
_entity_poly.entity_id
_entity_poly.type
_entity_poly.pdbx_seq_one_letter_code
_entity_poly.pdbx_strand_id
1 'polypeptide(L)'
;LGKRAILVVLLSVAVWIYFLPSPIDPQPYTLGKRAILVVLLSVAVWIYFLPSPIDPQPYTFKGPPPLLEGPLAVNTRLQNGRRLFTGQLHGPESFTADQEGNVYTGTVDGKLWRIHQETLTLIAHMGQDLQECGQ
;
A
#
# COMPACT_ATOMS: atom_id res chain seq x y z
N LEU A 1 -4.80 -3.45 31.37
CA LEU A 1 -3.57 -3.86 32.11
C LEU A 1 -2.55 -2.74 31.94
N GLY A 2 -2.20 -2.02 33.02
CA GLY A 2 -1.48 -0.74 32.92
C GLY A 2 -0.03 -0.89 32.44
N LYS A 3 0.51 0.14 31.76
CA LYS A 3 1.89 0.21 31.22
C LYS A 3 2.99 -0.22 32.21
N ARG A 4 2.74 -0.02 33.52
CA ARG A 4 3.65 -0.43 34.61
C ARG A 4 3.72 -1.95 34.80
N ALA A 5 2.64 -2.68 34.56
CA ALA A 5 2.61 -4.14 34.69
C ALA A 5 3.48 -4.81 33.60
N ILE A 6 3.47 -4.28 32.38
CA ILE A 6 4.26 -4.80 31.25
C ILE A 6 5.76 -4.63 31.50
N LEU A 7 6.19 -3.47 32.01
CA LEU A 7 7.59 -3.20 32.36
C LEU A 7 8.09 -4.15 33.47
N VAL A 8 7.26 -4.43 34.47
CA VAL A 8 7.59 -5.36 35.56
C VAL A 8 7.71 -6.80 35.04
N VAL A 9 6.82 -7.23 34.15
CA VAL A 9 6.90 -8.56 33.52
C VAL A 9 8.18 -8.68 32.68
N LEU A 10 8.52 -7.68 31.85
CA LEU A 10 9.74 -7.70 31.03
C LEU A 10 11.02 -7.73 31.87
N LEU A 11 11.11 -6.92 32.93
CA LEU A 11 12.25 -6.92 33.85
C LEU A 11 12.37 -8.25 34.62
N SER A 12 11.25 -8.82 35.08
CA SER A 12 11.27 -10.08 35.83
C SER A 12 11.69 -11.28 34.97
N VAL A 13 11.28 -11.33 33.70
CA VAL A 13 11.73 -12.37 32.75
C VAL A 13 13.22 -12.23 32.43
N ALA A 14 13.72 -10.99 32.24
CA ALA A 14 15.13 -10.75 32.02
C ALA A 14 15.98 -11.21 33.22
N VAL A 15 15.56 -10.89 34.45
CA VAL A 15 16.27 -11.30 35.68
C VAL A 15 16.25 -12.83 35.87
N TRP A 16 15.14 -13.50 35.54
CA TRP A 16 15.05 -14.97 35.61
C TRP A 16 15.96 -15.69 34.61
N ILE A 17 16.16 -15.13 33.41
CA ILE A 17 17.04 -15.70 32.38
C ILE A 17 18.52 -15.58 32.76
N TYR A 18 18.93 -14.51 33.45
CA TYR A 18 20.31 -14.33 33.91
C TYR A 18 20.69 -15.24 35.08
N PHE A 19 19.73 -15.79 35.82
CA PHE A 19 19.98 -16.55 37.05
C PHE A 19 19.75 -18.06 36.93
N LEU A 20 19.41 -18.60 35.76
CA LEU A 20 19.34 -20.05 35.55
C LEU A 20 20.74 -20.64 35.31
N PRO A 21 21.21 -21.60 36.14
CA PRO A 21 22.46 -22.31 35.85
C PRO A 21 22.27 -23.23 34.65
N SER A 22 22.96 -22.96 33.55
CA SER A 22 22.95 -23.83 32.36
C SER A 22 23.84 -25.06 32.59
N PRO A 23 23.36 -26.31 32.41
CA PRO A 23 24.24 -27.46 32.40
C PRO A 23 24.88 -27.57 31.00
N ILE A 24 26.20 -27.35 30.96
CA ILE A 24 27.21 -28.04 30.13
C ILE A 24 26.96 -28.01 28.60
N ASP A 25 27.50 -26.98 27.93
CA ASP A 25 28.47 -27.03 26.79
C ASP A 25 28.47 -25.69 25.99
N PRO A 26 29.61 -24.99 25.83
CA PRO A 26 29.68 -23.71 25.12
C PRO A 26 29.97 -23.94 23.63
N GLN A 27 28.93 -24.00 22.80
CA GLN A 27 29.07 -23.78 21.36
C GLN A 27 28.71 -22.31 21.05
N PRO A 28 29.68 -21.46 20.66
CA PRO A 28 29.53 -20.00 20.66
C PRO A 28 28.46 -19.49 19.67
N TYR A 29 28.07 -20.29 18.68
CA TYR A 29 27.05 -19.94 17.68
C TYR A 29 25.60 -20.10 18.15
N THR A 30 25.35 -20.81 19.25
CA THR A 30 23.98 -21.12 19.73
C THR A 30 23.45 -20.08 20.72
N LEU A 31 24.33 -19.51 21.54
CA LEU A 31 23.99 -18.51 22.56
C LEU A 31 23.58 -17.18 21.93
N GLY A 32 24.31 -16.73 20.89
CA GLY A 32 23.98 -15.50 20.15
C GLY A 32 22.64 -15.58 19.43
N LYS A 33 22.31 -16.72 18.82
CA LYS A 33 21.01 -16.93 18.16
C LYS A 33 19.85 -16.90 19.15
N ARG A 34 20.01 -17.53 20.32
CA ARG A 34 19.00 -17.50 21.40
C ARG A 34 18.81 -16.09 21.94
N ALA A 35 19.88 -15.33 22.13
CA ALA A 35 19.81 -13.94 22.56
C ALA A 35 19.08 -13.05 21.54
N ILE A 36 19.40 -13.18 20.25
CA ILE A 36 18.72 -12.45 19.18
C ILE A 36 17.23 -12.80 19.15
N LEU A 37 16.87 -14.08 19.27
CA LEU A 37 15.48 -14.53 19.30
C LEU A 37 14.71 -13.89 20.47
N VAL A 38 15.32 -13.84 21.66
CA VAL A 38 14.72 -13.23 22.85
C VAL A 38 14.51 -11.72 22.67
N VAL A 39 15.47 -11.02 22.06
CA VAL A 39 15.33 -9.59 21.73
C VAL A 39 14.21 -9.37 20.72
N LEU A 40 14.13 -10.18 19.66
CA LEU A 40 13.06 -10.06 18.66
C LEU A 40 11.67 -10.33 19.26
N LEU A 41 11.55 -11.37 20.09
CA LEU A 41 10.29 -11.69 20.76
C LEU A 41 9.86 -10.59 21.74
N SER A 42 10.80 -10.02 22.49
CA SER A 42 10.49 -8.92 23.42
C SER A 42 10.08 -7.63 22.69
N VAL A 43 10.72 -7.31 21.57
CA VAL A 43 10.30 -6.18 20.70
C VAL A 43 8.92 -6.44 20.09
N ALA A 44 8.65 -7.64 19.59
CA ALA A 44 7.35 -7.99 19.03
C ALA A 44 6.23 -7.88 20.08
N VAL A 45 6.47 -8.36 21.30
CA VAL A 45 5.55 -8.20 22.43
C VAL A 45 5.34 -6.73 22.77
N TRP A 46 6.40 -5.93 22.79
CA TRP A 46 6.30 -4.49 23.05
C TRP A 46 5.47 -3.76 21.98
N ILE A 47 5.66 -4.09 20.70
CA ILE A 47 4.85 -3.56 19.58
C ILE A 47 3.39 -4.01 19.69
N TYR A 48 3.14 -5.26 20.04
CA TYR A 48 1.77 -5.78 20.19
C TYR A 48 0.99 -5.03 21.29
N PHE A 49 1.66 -4.61 22.36
CA PHE A 49 1.04 -3.87 23.45
C PHE A 49 1.04 -2.34 23.27
N LEU A 50 1.60 -1.81 22.19
CA LEU A 50 1.47 -0.39 21.85
C LEU A 50 0.01 -0.12 21.44
N PRO A 51 -0.74 0.71 22.19
CA PRO A 51 -2.11 1.03 21.82
C PRO A 51 -2.13 1.75 20.48
N SER A 52 -2.93 1.26 19.54
CA SER A 52 -3.25 1.99 18.32
C SER A 52 -3.92 3.32 18.71
N PRO A 53 -3.47 4.48 18.18
CA PRO A 53 -4.15 5.75 18.40
C PRO A 53 -5.50 5.83 17.66
N ILE A 54 -5.76 4.90 16.75
CA ILE A 54 -6.97 4.86 15.93
C ILE A 54 -7.93 3.81 16.52
N ASP A 55 -9.14 4.25 16.84
CA ASP A 55 -10.27 3.39 17.20
C ASP A 55 -11.13 3.14 15.95
N PRO A 56 -11.09 1.94 15.35
CA PRO A 56 -11.83 1.66 14.12
C PRO A 56 -13.33 1.57 14.43
N GLN A 57 -14.07 2.58 13.99
CA GLN A 57 -15.52 2.62 14.14
C GLN A 57 -16.20 1.88 12.98
N PRO A 58 -16.98 0.82 13.24
CA PRO A 58 -17.69 0.12 12.18
C PRO A 58 -18.79 1.02 11.63
N TYR A 59 -18.62 1.46 10.39
CA TYR A 59 -19.65 2.22 9.69
C TYR A 59 -20.63 1.27 9.02
N THR A 60 -21.86 1.22 9.55
CA THR A 60 -22.97 0.51 8.92
C THR A 60 -23.91 1.53 8.29
N PHE A 61 -24.20 1.37 7.00
CA PHE A 61 -25.21 2.18 6.33
C PHE A 61 -26.56 2.02 7.02
N LYS A 62 -27.21 3.13 7.35
CA LYS A 62 -28.55 3.11 7.93
C LYS A 62 -29.57 2.89 6.81
N GLY A 63 -30.31 1.80 6.89
CA GLY A 63 -31.44 1.51 6.01
C GLY A 63 -31.05 0.81 4.70
N PRO A 64 -32.05 0.49 3.87
CA PRO A 64 -31.81 -0.07 2.55
C PRO A 64 -31.09 0.96 1.66
N PRO A 65 -30.34 0.50 0.64
CA PRO A 65 -29.73 1.39 -0.33
C PRO A 65 -30.78 2.29 -0.98
N PRO A 66 -30.41 3.53 -1.36
CA PRO A 66 -31.33 4.43 -2.04
C PRO A 66 -31.84 3.81 -3.33
N LEU A 67 -33.07 4.14 -3.70
CA LEU A 67 -33.66 3.69 -4.94
C LEU A 67 -32.90 4.30 -6.13
N LEU A 68 -32.67 3.50 -7.17
CA LEU A 68 -31.94 3.91 -8.37
C LEU A 68 -32.84 4.74 -9.30
N GLU A 69 -33.13 5.97 -8.88
CA GLU A 69 -33.99 6.92 -9.59
C GLU A 69 -33.33 8.29 -9.76
N GLY A 70 -33.84 9.09 -10.70
CA GLY A 70 -33.32 10.43 -10.99
C GLY A 70 -31.82 10.38 -11.36
N PRO A 71 -30.95 11.13 -10.66
CA PRO A 71 -29.49 11.10 -10.89
C PRO A 71 -28.84 9.72 -10.66
N LEU A 72 -29.47 8.84 -9.86
CA LEU A 72 -28.99 7.49 -9.57
C LEU A 72 -29.65 6.42 -10.46
N ALA A 73 -30.49 6.83 -11.41
CA ALA A 73 -31.09 5.91 -12.37
C ALA A 73 -30.01 5.16 -13.15
N VAL A 74 -30.28 3.89 -13.43
CA VAL A 74 -29.37 3.04 -14.21
C VAL A 74 -29.07 3.70 -15.55
N ASN A 75 -27.78 3.88 -15.86
CA ASN A 75 -27.31 4.54 -17.06
C ASN A 75 -26.40 3.62 -17.88
N THR A 76 -26.76 3.40 -19.13
CA THR A 76 -26.04 2.52 -20.07
C THR A 76 -25.24 3.29 -21.11
N ARG A 77 -25.13 4.63 -21.03
CA ARG A 77 -24.45 5.48 -22.02
C ARG A 77 -23.01 5.03 -22.32
N LEU A 78 -22.29 4.51 -21.32
CA LEU A 78 -20.90 4.05 -21.48
C LEU A 78 -20.77 2.60 -21.95
N GLN A 79 -21.86 1.84 -22.08
CA GLN A 79 -21.79 0.44 -22.51
C GLN A 79 -21.33 0.27 -23.96
N ASN A 80 -21.56 1.28 -24.81
CA ASN A 80 -21.10 1.30 -26.20
C ASN A 80 -19.74 2.00 -26.38
N GLY A 81 -19.00 2.22 -25.29
CA GLY A 81 -17.67 2.81 -25.36
C GLY A 81 -16.71 1.90 -26.10
N ARG A 82 -15.99 2.45 -27.08
CA ARG A 82 -14.90 1.75 -27.78
C ARG A 82 -13.56 2.02 -27.08
N ARG A 83 -12.77 0.97 -26.85
CA ARG A 83 -11.39 1.11 -26.38
C ARG A 83 -10.49 1.47 -27.55
N LEU A 84 -9.73 2.55 -27.41
CA LEU A 84 -8.69 2.96 -28.36
C LEU A 84 -7.33 2.50 -27.86
N PHE A 85 -6.41 2.18 -28.78
CA PHE A 85 -4.98 1.93 -28.50
C PHE A 85 -4.72 0.93 -27.36
N THR A 86 -5.55 -0.12 -27.24
CA THR A 86 -5.40 -1.12 -26.18
C THR A 86 -4.03 -1.79 -26.28
N GLY A 87 -3.26 -1.74 -25.20
CA GLY A 87 -1.90 -2.28 -25.12
C GLY A 87 -0.80 -1.38 -25.69
N GLN A 88 -1.13 -0.20 -26.24
CA GLN A 88 -0.14 0.75 -26.77
C GLN A 88 0.14 1.91 -25.81
N LEU A 89 -0.88 2.35 -25.07
CA LEU A 89 -0.74 3.36 -24.02
C LEU A 89 -0.66 2.68 -22.66
N HIS A 90 0.44 2.89 -21.94
CA HIS A 90 0.65 2.33 -20.61
C HIS A 90 0.25 3.34 -19.51
N GLY A 91 -0.71 2.98 -18.67
CA GLY A 91 -1.14 3.80 -17.53
C GLY A 91 -1.43 5.27 -17.86
N PRO A 92 -2.39 5.60 -18.75
CA PRO A 92 -2.80 6.98 -18.97
C PRO A 92 -3.49 7.55 -17.72
N GLU A 93 -3.08 8.74 -17.26
CA GLU A 93 -3.54 9.30 -15.99
C GLU A 93 -4.60 10.41 -16.16
N SER A 94 -4.35 11.34 -17.08
CA SER A 94 -5.18 12.55 -17.28
C SER A 94 -5.25 12.89 -18.76
N PHE A 95 -6.39 13.43 -19.21
CA PHE A 95 -6.58 13.85 -20.59
C PHE A 95 -7.18 15.26 -20.71
N THR A 96 -6.84 15.95 -21.80
CA THR A 96 -7.47 17.22 -22.22
C THR A 96 -7.69 17.22 -23.72
N ALA A 97 -8.65 18.01 -24.21
CA ALA A 97 -8.94 18.13 -25.63
C ALA A 97 -8.87 19.59 -26.09
N ASP A 98 -8.38 19.83 -27.30
CA ASP A 98 -8.38 21.15 -27.93
C ASP A 98 -9.58 21.34 -28.88
N GLN A 99 -9.70 22.54 -29.46
CA GLN A 99 -10.79 22.90 -30.38
C GLN A 99 -10.65 22.22 -31.75
N GLU A 100 -9.46 21.71 -32.08
CA GLU A 100 -9.17 21.01 -33.33
C GLU A 100 -9.47 19.50 -33.22
N GLY A 101 -9.92 19.03 -32.06
CA GLY A 101 -10.27 17.64 -31.82
C GLY A 101 -9.08 16.74 -31.49
N ASN A 102 -7.92 17.30 -31.15
CA ASN A 102 -6.83 16.51 -30.57
C ASN A 102 -7.13 16.24 -29.10
N VAL A 103 -6.75 15.05 -28.64
CA VAL A 103 -6.78 14.66 -27.23
C VAL A 103 -5.35 14.41 -26.77
N TYR A 104 -4.97 14.97 -25.64
CA TYR A 104 -3.64 14.79 -25.05
C TYR A 104 -3.74 13.97 -23.78
N THR A 105 -2.81 13.04 -23.56
CA THR A 105 -2.74 12.27 -22.32
C THR A 105 -1.28 12.05 -21.90
N GLY A 106 -1.03 12.15 -20.59
CA GLY A 106 0.21 11.66 -19.98
C GLY A 106 0.11 10.16 -19.68
N THR A 107 1.23 9.45 -19.72
CA THR A 107 1.36 8.04 -19.33
C THR A 107 2.33 7.87 -18.17
N VAL A 108 2.21 6.77 -17.42
CA VAL A 108 3.02 6.47 -16.21
C VAL A 108 4.53 6.44 -16.47
N ASP A 109 4.93 6.19 -17.71
CA ASP A 109 6.32 6.22 -18.18
C ASP A 109 6.81 7.63 -18.54
N GLY A 110 6.08 8.68 -18.16
CA GLY A 110 6.47 10.08 -18.36
C GLY A 110 6.26 10.60 -19.77
N LYS A 111 5.60 9.86 -20.67
CA LYS A 111 5.35 10.31 -22.05
C LYS A 111 4.07 11.15 -22.17
N LEU A 112 4.13 12.17 -23.02
CA LEU A 112 2.98 12.97 -23.44
C LEU A 112 2.57 12.55 -24.85
N TRP A 113 1.36 12.00 -24.97
CA TRP A 113 0.80 11.55 -26.23
C TRP A 113 -0.27 12.52 -26.71
N ARG A 114 -0.31 12.73 -28.04
CA ARG A 114 -1.44 13.32 -28.74
C ARG A 114 -2.16 12.24 -29.53
N ILE A 115 -3.46 12.19 -29.35
CA ILE A 115 -4.40 11.33 -30.05
C ILE A 115 -5.19 12.23 -31.00
N HIS A 116 -5.15 11.94 -32.29
CA HIS A 116 -6.02 12.57 -33.28
C HIS A 116 -6.62 11.46 -34.13
N GLN A 117 -7.96 11.35 -34.12
CA GLN A 117 -8.69 10.25 -34.74
C GLN A 117 -8.18 8.88 -34.23
N GLU A 118 -7.51 8.10 -35.07
CA GLU A 118 -6.94 6.77 -34.77
C GLU A 118 -5.40 6.81 -34.78
N THR A 119 -4.80 7.99 -34.67
CA THR A 119 -3.34 8.17 -34.69
C THR A 119 -2.82 8.56 -33.32
N LEU A 120 -1.79 7.85 -32.86
CA LEU A 120 -1.02 8.17 -31.66
C LEU A 120 0.27 8.89 -32.07
N THR A 121 0.52 10.09 -31.54
CA THR A 121 1.76 10.85 -31.77
C THR A 121 2.44 11.13 -30.44
N LEU A 122 3.71 10.77 -30.29
CA LEU A 122 4.51 11.19 -29.15
C LEU A 122 4.87 12.68 -29.30
N ILE A 123 4.52 13.48 -28.30
CA ILE A 123 4.82 14.93 -28.29
C ILE A 123 6.07 15.21 -27.46
N ALA A 124 6.16 14.60 -26.28
CA ALA A 124 7.28 14.82 -25.38
C ALA A 124 7.48 13.62 -24.46
N HIS A 125 8.68 13.47 -23.91
CA HIS A 125 8.99 12.59 -22.81
C HIS A 125 9.55 13.44 -21.67
N MET A 126 8.89 13.41 -20.52
CA MET A 126 9.24 14.15 -19.33
C MET A 126 10.07 13.25 -18.42
N GLY A 127 11.31 13.67 -18.12
CA GLY A 127 12.22 12.92 -17.25
C GLY A 127 13.27 12.12 -18.01
N GLN A 128 13.97 11.25 -17.28
CA GLN A 128 14.97 10.32 -17.82
C GLN A 128 14.37 8.93 -17.94
N ASP A 129 14.75 8.21 -19.00
CA ASP A 129 14.36 6.82 -19.19
C ASP A 129 15.13 5.93 -18.21
N LEU A 130 14.47 5.55 -17.12
CA LEU A 130 15.02 4.69 -16.07
C LEU A 130 14.30 3.35 -16.13
N GLN A 131 15.08 2.28 -16.18
CA GLN A 131 14.59 0.92 -16.43
C GLN A 131 13.61 0.40 -15.36
N GLU A 132 13.58 1.02 -14.18
CA GLU A 132 12.74 0.66 -13.02
C GLU A 132 11.54 1.59 -12.81
N CYS A 133 11.34 2.61 -13.66
CA CYS A 133 10.21 3.53 -13.54
C CYS A 133 9.10 3.20 -14.55
N GLY A 134 7.87 3.07 -14.08
CA GLY A 134 6.68 2.94 -14.95
C GLY A 134 6.42 1.55 -15.54
N GLN A 135 6.98 0.49 -14.95
CA GLN A 135 6.62 -0.92 -15.25
C GLN A 135 5.29 -1.33 -14.60
#